data_AF-A0A673WC69-F1
#
_entry.id   AF-A0A673WC69-F1
#
_cell.length_a   1.000
_cell.length_b   1.000
_cell.length_c   1.000
_cell.angle_alpha   90.00
_cell.angle_beta   90.00
_cell.angle_gamma   90.00
#
_symmetry.space_group_name_H-M   'P 1'
#
loop_
_entity.id
_entity.type
_entity.pdbx_description
1 polymer ?
#
loop_
_entity_poly.entity_id
_entity_poly.type
_entity_poly.pdbx_seq_one_letter_code
_entity_poly.pdbx_strand_id
1 'polypeptide(L)'
;MPKHRRCGQVPGKTRLFATRNYLSTEPPWRVLFFGTDDFAVESLKLLSASRDSNDRVVESLEVVTLSNDVPVKKFADQNKLPVHVWPLGDLQGRFDVGVVVSFGCLLREGLINQFPCGILNVHPSLLPRWRGPAPVFHTILHGDTITGVSIMQIRPKRFDVGPILHQEIYQVPDNFTADQLGATLAAKGAQLVSALHTVSSA
;
A
#
# COMPACT_ATOMS: atom_id res chain seq x y z
N MET A 1 -20.26 57.86 29.33
CA MET A 1 -20.08 57.64 27.87
C MET A 1 -18.91 56.67 27.64
N PRO A 2 -19.10 55.34 27.68
CA PRO A 2 -18.08 54.40 27.24
C PRO A 2 -18.36 53.91 25.81
N LYS A 3 -17.32 53.86 24.96
CA LYS A 3 -17.35 53.33 23.59
C LYS A 3 -17.14 51.81 23.63
N HIS A 4 -18.15 51.02 23.25
CA HIS A 4 -18.00 49.60 23.01
C HIS A 4 -17.23 49.35 21.70
N ARG A 5 -16.07 48.66 21.77
CA ARG A 5 -15.40 48.06 20.61
C ARG A 5 -15.96 46.65 20.41
N ARG A 6 -16.51 46.36 19.23
CA ARG A 6 -16.87 45.00 18.80
C ARG A 6 -15.61 44.27 18.35
N CYS A 7 -15.33 43.13 18.96
CA CYS A 7 -14.36 42.16 18.44
C CYS A 7 -15.09 41.28 17.42
N GLY A 8 -14.64 41.32 16.17
CA GLY A 8 -15.17 40.47 15.10
C GLY A 8 -14.69 39.03 15.28
N GLN A 9 -15.62 38.10 15.47
CA GLN A 9 -15.35 36.67 15.35
C GLN A 9 -15.19 36.32 13.86
N VAL A 10 -14.05 35.75 13.51
CA VAL A 10 -13.84 35.09 12.22
C VAL A 10 -14.43 33.67 12.34
N PRO A 11 -15.35 33.23 11.47
CA PRO A 11 -15.85 31.86 11.54
C PRO A 11 -14.78 30.90 11.05
N GLY A 12 -14.33 30.01 11.94
CA GLY A 12 -13.53 28.85 11.59
C GLY A 12 -14.32 27.95 10.64
N LYS A 13 -13.81 27.73 9.43
CA LYS A 13 -14.34 26.73 8.51
C LYS A 13 -13.98 25.35 9.03
N THR A 14 -14.87 24.76 9.82
CA THR A 14 -14.87 23.31 10.07
C THR A 14 -15.11 22.64 8.72
N ARG A 15 -14.06 22.03 8.13
CA ARG A 15 -14.24 21.10 7.01
C ARG A 15 -15.05 19.92 7.55
N LEU A 16 -16.35 19.92 7.29
CA LEU A 16 -17.16 18.70 7.40
C LEU A 16 -16.57 17.70 6.40
N PHE A 17 -15.97 16.63 6.90
CA PHE A 17 -15.74 15.45 6.10
C PHE A 17 -17.13 14.88 5.78
N ALA A 18 -17.61 15.11 4.56
CA ALA A 18 -18.78 14.43 4.07
C ALA A 18 -18.48 12.94 4.09
N THR A 19 -19.16 12.19 4.95
CA THR A 19 -19.14 10.73 4.94
C THR A 19 -19.73 10.29 3.60
N ARG A 20 -18.85 9.90 2.68
CA ARG A 20 -19.25 9.28 1.41
C ARG A 20 -19.88 7.94 1.77
N ASN A 21 -21.20 7.92 1.93
CA ASN A 21 -22.01 6.72 2.23
C ASN A 21 -22.12 5.74 1.05
N TYR A 22 -21.22 5.81 0.08
CA TYR A 22 -21.17 4.92 -1.06
C TYR A 22 -19.79 4.25 -1.09
N LEU A 23 -19.78 2.93 -0.98
CA LEU A 23 -18.63 2.09 -1.30
C LEU A 23 -18.25 2.43 -2.75
N SER A 24 -17.12 3.12 -2.96
CA SER A 24 -16.63 3.31 -4.33
C SER A 24 -16.25 1.94 -4.86
N THR A 25 -16.78 1.57 -6.02
CA THR A 25 -16.42 0.31 -6.71
C THR A 25 -15.38 0.56 -7.80
N GLU A 26 -15.01 1.82 -8.03
CA GLU A 26 -14.10 2.27 -9.07
C GLU A 26 -13.18 3.39 -8.56
N PRO A 27 -12.00 3.57 -9.20
CA PRO A 27 -11.07 4.66 -8.89
C PRO A 27 -11.67 6.06 -9.15
N PRO A 28 -11.07 7.12 -8.58
CA PRO A 28 -9.81 7.11 -7.84
C PRO A 28 -9.96 6.66 -6.37
N TRP A 29 -8.98 5.90 -5.86
CA TRP A 29 -9.01 5.23 -4.55
C TRP A 29 -8.34 6.04 -3.44
N ARG A 30 -8.90 6.02 -2.22
CA ARG A 30 -8.23 6.51 -1.01
C ARG A 30 -7.40 5.37 -0.41
N VAL A 31 -6.08 5.42 -0.58
CA VAL A 31 -5.16 4.31 -0.28
C VAL A 31 -4.44 4.54 1.05
N LEU A 32 -4.45 3.52 1.92
CA LEU A 32 -3.52 3.41 3.03
C LEU A 32 -2.41 2.41 2.69
N PHE A 33 -1.20 2.89 2.55
CA PHE A 33 -0.02 2.10 2.22
C PHE A 33 0.71 1.64 3.48
N PHE A 34 1.07 0.36 3.55
CA PHE A 34 1.83 -0.25 4.62
C PHE A 34 3.13 -0.80 4.04
N GLY A 35 4.27 -0.30 4.49
CA GLY A 35 5.57 -0.83 4.04
C GLY A 35 6.74 -0.26 4.80
N THR A 36 7.93 -0.81 4.60
CA THR A 36 9.11 -0.43 5.40
C THR A 36 10.38 -0.26 4.58
N ASP A 37 10.71 -1.18 3.67
CA ASP A 37 12.01 -1.26 3.00
C ASP A 37 12.03 -0.66 1.58
N ASP A 38 13.16 -0.78 0.88
CA ASP A 38 13.35 -0.29 -0.49
C ASP A 38 12.45 -1.02 -1.50
N PHE A 39 12.13 -2.30 -1.27
CA PHE A 39 11.19 -3.04 -2.11
C PHE A 39 9.81 -2.38 -2.08
N ALA A 40 9.36 -1.97 -0.89
CA ALA A 40 8.10 -1.24 -0.71
C ALA A 40 8.12 0.17 -1.32
N VAL A 41 9.27 0.86 -1.31
CA VAL A 41 9.40 2.22 -1.86
C VAL A 41 9.04 2.27 -3.35
N GLU A 42 9.38 1.26 -4.14
CA GLU A 42 9.04 1.24 -5.58
C GLU A 42 7.52 1.29 -5.82
N SER A 43 6.75 0.55 -5.02
CA SER A 43 5.28 0.61 -5.09
C SER A 43 4.76 1.98 -4.63
N LEU A 44 5.32 2.53 -3.55
CA LEU A 44 4.92 3.83 -3.03
C LEU A 44 5.19 4.97 -4.03
N LYS A 45 6.30 4.90 -4.78
CA LYS A 45 6.65 5.85 -5.85
C LYS A 45 5.56 5.90 -6.93
N LEU A 46 5.16 4.74 -7.47
CA LEU A 46 4.18 4.71 -8.56
C LEU A 46 2.77 5.07 -8.09
N LEU A 47 2.39 4.68 -6.87
CA LEU A 47 1.12 5.11 -6.27
C LEU A 47 1.09 6.64 -6.05
N SER A 48 2.21 7.23 -5.57
CA SER A 48 2.32 8.68 -5.41
C SER A 48 2.27 9.41 -6.75
N ALA A 49 2.95 8.88 -7.78
CA ALA A 49 2.90 9.44 -9.12
C ALA A 49 1.49 9.37 -9.73
N SER A 50 0.76 8.26 -9.52
CA SER A 50 -0.63 8.12 -9.98
C SER A 50 -1.55 9.14 -9.30
N ARG A 51 -1.36 9.45 -8.01
CA ARG A 51 -2.15 10.48 -7.31
C ARG A 51 -2.04 11.86 -7.98
N ASP A 52 -0.86 12.17 -8.49
CA ASP A 52 -0.53 13.49 -9.03
C ASP A 52 -0.83 13.59 -10.54
N SER A 53 -1.31 12.51 -11.18
CA SER A 53 -1.67 12.50 -12.60
C SER A 53 -3.09 12.99 -12.89
N ASN A 54 -3.36 13.28 -14.17
CA ASN A 54 -4.70 13.66 -14.64
C ASN A 54 -5.66 12.46 -14.67
N ASP A 55 -5.17 11.29 -15.10
CA ASP A 55 -5.92 10.02 -15.12
C ASP A 55 -5.68 9.22 -13.83
N ARG A 56 -5.77 9.90 -12.68
CA ARG A 56 -5.38 9.34 -11.40
C ARG A 56 -6.22 8.11 -11.04
N VAL A 57 -5.55 7.06 -10.60
CA VAL A 57 -6.16 5.88 -9.97
C VAL A 57 -6.18 6.03 -8.45
N VAL A 58 -5.34 6.92 -7.90
CA VAL A 58 -5.23 7.21 -6.47
C VAL A 58 -5.78 8.60 -6.18
N GLU A 59 -6.80 8.71 -5.33
CA GLU A 59 -7.37 9.98 -4.87
C GLU A 59 -6.50 10.56 -3.75
N SER A 60 -6.20 9.74 -2.75
CA SER A 60 -5.35 10.08 -1.61
C SER A 60 -4.42 8.92 -1.26
N LEU A 61 -3.26 9.25 -0.70
CA LEU A 61 -2.24 8.28 -0.33
C LEU A 61 -1.64 8.68 1.02
N GLU A 62 -1.79 7.78 2.00
CA GLU A 62 -1.23 7.93 3.34
C GLU A 62 -0.42 6.67 3.68
N VAL A 63 0.53 6.79 4.60
CA VAL A 63 1.56 5.76 4.82
C VAL A 63 1.57 5.29 6.26
N VAL A 64 1.85 4.00 6.46
CA VAL A 64 2.09 3.35 7.74
C VAL A 64 3.40 2.58 7.62
N THR A 65 4.28 2.76 8.60
CA THR A 65 5.59 2.09 8.65
C THR A 65 5.94 1.76 10.10
N LEU A 66 6.89 0.84 10.30
CA LEU A 66 7.24 0.33 11.62
C LEU A 66 8.33 1.13 12.34
N SER A 67 9.06 1.99 11.64
CA SER A 67 10.17 2.77 12.21
C SER A 67 10.33 4.11 11.51
N ASN A 68 10.94 5.07 12.21
CA ASN A 68 11.22 6.40 11.67
C ASN A 68 12.45 6.45 10.75
N ASP A 69 13.36 5.48 10.86
CA ASP A 69 14.59 5.43 10.06
C ASP A 69 14.55 4.29 9.05
N VAL A 70 13.61 4.38 8.12
CA VAL A 70 13.42 3.36 7.07
C VAL A 70 13.13 4.02 5.72
N PRO A 71 13.45 3.36 4.59
CA PRO A 71 13.28 3.92 3.25
C PRO A 71 11.87 4.49 2.98
N VAL A 72 10.82 3.76 3.37
CA VAL A 72 9.43 4.22 3.20
C VAL A 72 9.15 5.52 3.93
N LYS A 73 9.65 5.68 5.17
CA LYS A 73 9.46 6.93 5.94
C LYS A 73 10.16 8.10 5.26
N LYS A 74 11.41 7.89 4.82
CA LYS A 74 12.23 8.90 4.13
C LYS A 74 11.54 9.37 2.85
N PHE A 75 11.03 8.43 2.06
CA PHE A 75 10.27 8.76 0.85
C PHE A 75 8.98 9.52 1.15
N ALA A 76 8.22 9.08 2.17
CA ALA A 76 6.99 9.74 2.58
C ALA A 76 7.22 11.20 3.00
N ASP A 77 8.26 11.46 3.79
CA ASP A 77 8.61 12.81 4.23
C ASP A 77 9.00 13.72 3.07
N GLN A 78 9.85 13.22 2.16
CA GLN A 78 10.28 13.95 0.96
C GLN A 78 9.11 14.34 0.06
N ASN A 79 8.10 13.47 -0.04
CA ASN A 79 6.92 13.66 -0.88
C ASN A 79 5.70 14.21 -0.11
N LYS A 80 5.90 14.61 1.16
CA LYS A 80 4.87 15.18 2.04
C LYS A 80 3.62 14.28 2.17
N LEU A 81 3.82 12.97 2.19
CA LEU A 81 2.75 11.99 2.42
C LEU A 81 2.45 11.94 3.94
N PRO A 82 1.17 11.99 4.36
CA PRO A 82 0.82 11.79 5.76
C PRO A 82 1.27 10.41 6.24
N VAL A 83 1.93 10.36 7.39
CA VAL A 83 2.40 9.11 8.01
C VAL A 83 1.66 8.88 9.32
N HIS A 84 1.10 7.68 9.48
CA HIS A 84 0.42 7.24 10.70
C HIS A 84 1.35 6.40 11.56
N VAL A 85 1.19 6.52 12.87
CA VAL A 85 1.92 5.70 13.85
C VAL A 85 1.24 4.33 13.96
N TRP A 86 2.04 3.27 13.87
CA TRP A 86 1.60 1.91 14.14
C TRP A 86 1.65 1.61 15.67
N PRO A 87 0.67 0.90 16.26
CA PRO A 87 -0.51 0.29 15.65
C PRO A 87 -1.67 1.26 15.42
N LEU A 88 -2.48 0.97 14.39
CA LEU A 88 -3.66 1.77 14.05
C LEU A 88 -4.88 1.41 14.90
N GLY A 89 -5.70 2.42 15.18
CA GLY A 89 -7.05 2.28 15.75
C GLY A 89 -8.14 2.24 14.68
N ASP A 90 -9.25 2.94 14.94
CA ASP A 90 -10.33 3.13 13.98
C ASP A 90 -9.94 4.16 12.90
N LEU A 91 -10.08 3.75 11.64
CA LEU A 91 -9.78 4.54 10.46
C LEU A 91 -10.95 5.42 10.02
N GLN A 92 -12.15 5.24 10.60
CA GLN A 92 -13.35 6.06 10.37
C GLN A 92 -13.79 6.12 8.90
N GLY A 93 -13.62 5.03 8.14
CA GLY A 93 -14.02 4.96 6.73
C GLY A 93 -13.26 5.92 5.80
N ARG A 94 -12.06 6.35 6.20
CA ARG A 94 -11.23 7.29 5.42
C ARG A 94 -10.56 6.66 4.20
N PHE A 95 -10.43 5.34 4.16
CA PHE A 95 -9.70 4.61 3.12
C PHE A 95 -10.60 3.55 2.46
N ASP A 96 -10.41 3.36 1.16
CA ASP A 96 -11.16 2.38 0.36
C ASP A 96 -10.40 1.05 0.27
N VAL A 97 -9.08 1.11 0.14
CA VAL A 97 -8.19 -0.05 -0.05
C VAL A 97 -6.89 0.12 0.72
N GLY A 98 -6.43 -0.97 1.32
CA GLY A 98 -5.07 -1.05 1.89
C GLY A 98 -4.12 -1.68 0.89
N VAL A 99 -2.87 -1.19 0.85
CA VAL A 99 -1.80 -1.82 0.07
C VAL A 99 -0.64 -2.14 1.01
N VAL A 100 -0.32 -3.41 1.15
CA VAL A 100 0.79 -3.91 1.98
C VAL A 100 1.92 -4.36 1.07
N VAL A 101 3.12 -3.89 1.36
CA VAL A 101 4.34 -4.29 0.66
C VAL A 101 5.47 -4.34 1.68
N SER A 102 6.03 -5.52 1.94
CA SER A 102 7.13 -5.73 2.89
C SER A 102 6.98 -4.97 4.23
N PHE A 103 5.78 -5.07 4.83
CA PHE A 103 5.48 -4.37 6.10
C PHE A 103 5.97 -5.13 7.34
N GLY A 104 6.11 -6.46 7.26
CA GLY A 104 6.66 -7.28 8.35
C GLY A 104 5.74 -7.54 9.55
N CYS A 105 4.50 -7.05 9.55
CA CYS A 105 3.51 -7.31 10.62
C CYS A 105 2.22 -7.91 10.07
N LEU A 106 1.63 -8.85 10.84
CA LEU A 106 0.26 -9.32 10.58
C LEU A 106 -0.75 -8.22 10.88
N LEU A 107 -1.67 -7.98 9.95
CA LEU A 107 -2.80 -7.09 10.18
C LEU A 107 -3.93 -7.87 10.87
N ARG A 108 -4.48 -7.27 11.93
CA ARG A 108 -5.61 -7.85 12.68
C ARG A 108 -6.88 -7.78 11.85
N GLU A 109 -7.76 -8.76 12.02
CA GLU A 109 -9.05 -8.84 11.32
C GLU A 109 -9.88 -7.55 11.43
N GLY A 110 -9.96 -6.96 12.63
CA GLY A 110 -10.68 -5.70 12.84
C GLY A 110 -10.09 -4.50 12.08
N LEU A 111 -8.81 -4.53 11.69
CA LEU A 111 -8.23 -3.52 10.80
C LEU A 111 -8.51 -3.85 9.34
N ILE A 112 -8.37 -5.12 8.94
CA ILE A 112 -8.64 -5.57 7.56
C ILE A 112 -10.08 -5.23 7.15
N ASN A 113 -11.04 -5.48 8.03
CA ASN A 113 -12.47 -5.27 7.77
C ASN A 113 -12.87 -3.79 7.68
N GLN A 114 -11.98 -2.84 7.99
CA GLN A 114 -12.24 -1.42 7.82
C GLN A 114 -12.00 -0.93 6.39
N PHE A 115 -11.46 -1.77 5.50
CA PHE A 115 -11.24 -1.46 4.10
C PHE A 115 -12.33 -2.11 3.23
N PRO A 116 -13.25 -1.33 2.64
CA PRO A 116 -14.28 -1.82 1.72
C PRO A 116 -13.80 -2.76 0.62
N CYS A 117 -12.64 -2.45 0.03
CA CYS A 117 -12.05 -3.22 -1.06
C CYS A 117 -11.03 -4.27 -0.56
N GLY A 118 -10.94 -4.45 0.76
CA GLY A 118 -9.92 -5.27 1.41
C GLY A 118 -8.52 -4.64 1.38
N ILE A 119 -7.53 -5.48 1.66
CA ILE A 119 -6.12 -5.10 1.67
C ILE A 119 -5.36 -6.02 0.72
N LEU A 120 -4.65 -5.42 -0.22
CA LEU A 120 -3.82 -6.10 -1.19
C LEU A 120 -2.40 -6.25 -0.66
N ASN A 121 -1.72 -7.35 -1.02
CA ASN A 121 -0.31 -7.56 -0.78
C ASN A 121 0.43 -7.75 -2.10
N VAL A 122 1.58 -7.08 -2.24
CA VAL A 122 2.53 -7.31 -3.33
C VAL A 122 3.57 -8.31 -2.84
N HIS A 123 3.50 -9.55 -3.35
CA HIS A 123 4.35 -10.65 -2.90
C HIS A 123 5.39 -11.02 -3.98
N PRO A 124 6.71 -10.98 -3.71
CA PRO A 124 7.76 -11.23 -4.70
C PRO A 124 8.01 -12.72 -4.96
N SER A 125 6.95 -13.46 -5.27
CA SER A 125 7.01 -14.79 -5.89
C SER A 125 5.73 -15.10 -6.65
N LEU A 126 5.75 -16.20 -7.41
CA LEU A 126 4.55 -16.85 -7.92
C LEU A 126 3.93 -17.74 -6.82
N LEU A 127 3.04 -17.16 -6.02
CA LEU A 127 2.26 -17.92 -5.03
C LEU A 127 1.52 -19.10 -5.71
N PRO A 128 1.39 -20.27 -5.03
CA PRO A 128 1.72 -20.52 -3.64
C PRO A 128 3.20 -20.82 -3.35
N ARG A 129 4.08 -20.78 -4.37
CA ARG A 129 5.52 -21.02 -4.17
C ARG A 129 6.15 -19.84 -3.43
N TRP A 130 7.03 -20.14 -2.48
CA TRP A 130 7.71 -19.18 -1.60
C TRP A 130 6.77 -18.24 -0.82
N ARG A 131 5.80 -18.80 -0.09
CA ARG A 131 5.11 -18.05 0.97
C ARG A 131 6.07 -17.65 2.08
N GLY A 132 5.70 -16.59 2.80
CA GLY A 132 6.39 -16.16 4.00
C GLY A 132 7.63 -15.33 3.69
N PRO A 133 8.61 -15.34 4.60
CA PRO A 133 9.73 -14.42 4.53
C PRO A 133 10.67 -14.76 3.37
N ALA A 134 11.37 -13.73 2.88
CA ALA A 134 12.51 -13.85 1.96
C ALA A 134 12.30 -14.67 0.66
N PRO A 135 11.18 -14.52 -0.08
CA PRO A 135 10.90 -15.32 -1.27
C PRO A 135 11.93 -15.12 -2.41
N VAL A 136 12.50 -13.92 -2.52
CA VAL A 136 13.56 -13.61 -3.49
C VAL A 136 14.81 -14.46 -3.24
N PHE A 137 15.24 -14.57 -1.98
CA PHE A 137 16.37 -15.42 -1.61
C PHE A 137 16.07 -16.89 -1.87
N HIS A 138 14.87 -17.36 -1.53
CA HIS A 138 14.49 -18.74 -1.81
C HIS A 138 14.51 -19.07 -3.30
N THR A 139 14.05 -18.16 -4.16
CA THR A 139 14.12 -18.29 -5.63
C THR A 139 15.57 -18.54 -6.08
N ILE A 140 16.51 -17.68 -5.65
CA ILE A 140 17.93 -17.81 -6.01
C ILE A 140 18.55 -19.09 -5.43
N LEU A 141 18.32 -19.37 -4.15
CA LEU A 141 18.93 -20.51 -3.45
C LEU A 141 18.52 -21.87 -4.02
N HIS A 142 17.32 -21.96 -4.60
CA HIS A 142 16.81 -23.20 -5.21
C HIS A 142 17.08 -23.27 -6.71
N GLY A 143 17.72 -22.26 -7.30
CA GLY A 143 18.01 -22.21 -8.73
C GLY A 143 16.75 -22.14 -9.60
N ASP A 144 15.70 -21.48 -9.09
CA ASP A 144 14.45 -21.31 -9.85
C ASP A 144 14.72 -20.44 -11.08
N THR A 145 14.50 -20.99 -12.28
CA THR A 145 14.62 -20.25 -13.55
C THR A 145 13.40 -19.38 -13.85
N ILE A 146 12.31 -19.58 -13.12
CA ILE A 146 11.05 -18.83 -13.25
C ILE A 146 10.58 -18.39 -11.87
N THR A 147 10.26 -17.11 -11.75
CA THR A 147 9.61 -16.52 -10.57
C THR A 147 8.61 -15.46 -11.04
N GLY A 148 8.24 -14.54 -10.16
CA GLY A 148 7.32 -13.47 -10.51
C GLY A 148 6.86 -12.66 -9.32
N VAL A 149 5.80 -11.89 -9.53
CA VAL A 149 5.11 -11.15 -8.48
C VAL A 149 3.66 -11.60 -8.45
N SER A 150 3.11 -11.76 -7.24
CA SER A 150 1.69 -12.01 -7.03
C SER A 150 1.06 -10.82 -6.33
N ILE A 151 -0.08 -10.35 -6.85
CA ILE A 151 -1.00 -9.48 -6.13
C ILE A 151 -2.07 -10.36 -5.52
N MET A 152 -2.23 -10.33 -4.19
CA MET A 152 -3.22 -11.12 -3.48
C MET A 152 -4.00 -10.27 -2.48
N GLN A 153 -5.21 -10.70 -2.11
CA GLN A 153 -5.81 -10.17 -0.87
C GLN A 153 -5.18 -10.83 0.33
N ILE A 154 -4.97 -10.09 1.41
CA ILE A 154 -4.53 -10.71 2.67
C ILE A 154 -5.69 -11.41 3.39
N ARG A 155 -5.35 -12.27 4.34
CA ARG A 155 -6.27 -12.87 5.30
C ARG A 155 -5.76 -12.63 6.72
N PRO A 156 -6.65 -12.56 7.72
CA PRO A 156 -6.21 -12.45 9.09
C PRO A 156 -5.43 -13.71 9.52
N LYS A 157 -4.58 -13.58 10.55
CA LYS A 157 -3.88 -14.67 11.26
C LYS A 157 -2.77 -15.42 10.51
N ARG A 158 -2.69 -15.36 9.18
CA ARG A 158 -1.65 -16.04 8.38
C ARG A 158 -1.17 -15.18 7.21
N PHE A 159 0.14 -15.17 6.99
CA PHE A 159 0.75 -14.54 5.81
C PHE A 159 0.52 -15.36 4.54
N ASP A 160 0.33 -14.69 3.41
CA ASP A 160 0.44 -15.25 2.06
C ASP A 160 -0.50 -16.43 1.72
N VAL A 161 -1.66 -16.49 2.38
CA VAL A 161 -2.67 -17.55 2.16
C VAL A 161 -3.99 -17.05 1.54
N GLY A 162 -4.11 -15.77 1.23
CA GLY A 162 -5.32 -15.24 0.63
C GLY A 162 -5.41 -15.50 -0.88
N PRO A 163 -6.55 -15.16 -1.50
CA PRO A 163 -6.77 -15.37 -2.93
C PRO A 163 -5.81 -14.51 -3.74
N ILE A 164 -5.17 -15.14 -4.73
CA ILE A 164 -4.33 -14.48 -5.72
C ILE A 164 -5.25 -13.81 -6.75
N LEU A 165 -5.05 -12.51 -6.98
CA LEU A 165 -5.81 -11.71 -7.93
C LEU A 165 -5.11 -11.59 -9.28
N HIS A 166 -3.78 -11.45 -9.24
CA HIS A 166 -2.96 -11.31 -10.44
C HIS A 166 -1.56 -11.88 -10.20
N GLN A 167 -0.93 -12.38 -11.25
CA GLN A 167 0.47 -12.79 -11.23
C GLN A 167 1.17 -12.37 -12.51
N GLU A 168 2.38 -11.86 -12.36
CA GLU A 168 3.27 -11.59 -13.49
C GLU A 168 4.49 -12.49 -13.40
N ILE A 169 4.74 -13.24 -14.46
CA ILE A 169 5.87 -14.18 -14.57
C ILE A 169 7.13 -13.41 -14.96
N TYR A 170 8.27 -13.82 -14.40
CA TYR A 170 9.60 -13.35 -14.76
C TYR A 170 10.55 -14.53 -14.93
N GLN A 171 11.25 -14.55 -16.08
CA GLN A 171 12.36 -15.47 -16.32
C GLN A 171 13.58 -14.95 -15.57
N VAL A 172 14.11 -15.75 -14.65
CA VAL A 172 15.27 -15.40 -13.84
C VAL A 172 16.52 -15.61 -14.70
N PRO A 173 17.29 -14.55 -15.02
CA PRO A 173 18.52 -14.71 -15.77
C PRO A 173 19.56 -15.50 -14.98
N ASP A 174 20.45 -16.20 -15.69
CA ASP A 174 21.57 -16.89 -15.06
C ASP A 174 22.44 -15.91 -14.26
N ASN A 175 22.93 -16.36 -13.10
CA ASN A 175 23.81 -15.60 -12.20
C ASN A 175 23.20 -14.31 -11.60
N PHE A 176 21.89 -14.14 -11.63
CA PHE A 176 21.24 -13.05 -10.89
C PHE A 176 21.51 -13.14 -9.38
N THR A 177 21.85 -12.01 -8.76
CA THR A 177 21.90 -11.91 -7.30
C THR A 177 20.49 -11.69 -6.73
N ALA A 178 20.32 -11.96 -5.44
CA ALA A 178 19.06 -11.67 -4.75
C ALA A 178 18.70 -10.18 -4.82
N ASP A 179 19.68 -9.28 -4.75
CA ASP A 179 19.45 -7.83 -4.84
C ASP A 179 18.96 -7.42 -6.24
N GLN A 180 19.57 -7.95 -7.29
CA GLN A 180 19.15 -7.70 -8.68
C GLN A 180 17.74 -8.23 -8.95
N LEU A 181 17.46 -9.45 -8.46
CA LEU A 181 16.13 -10.04 -8.58
C LEU A 181 15.11 -9.23 -7.78
N GLY A 182 15.44 -8.86 -6.54
CA GLY A 182 14.59 -8.07 -5.65
C GLY A 182 14.22 -6.73 -6.26
N ALA A 183 15.18 -5.98 -6.81
CA ALA A 183 14.93 -4.71 -7.50
C ALA A 183 14.01 -4.89 -8.72
N THR A 184 14.21 -5.96 -9.50
CA THR A 184 13.37 -6.26 -10.67
C THR A 184 11.93 -6.57 -10.27
N LEU A 185 11.76 -7.43 -9.25
CA LEU A 185 10.43 -7.80 -8.76
C LEU A 185 9.74 -6.64 -8.03
N ALA A 186 10.48 -5.74 -7.38
CA ALA A 186 9.93 -4.52 -6.80
C ALA A 186 9.31 -3.62 -7.86
N ALA A 187 10.03 -3.39 -8.97
CA ALA A 187 9.54 -2.58 -10.09
C ALA A 187 8.30 -3.20 -10.74
N LYS A 188 8.29 -4.51 -10.98
CA LYS A 188 7.12 -5.22 -11.53
C LYS A 188 5.91 -5.15 -10.59
N GLY A 189 6.12 -5.43 -9.30
CA GLY A 189 5.06 -5.34 -8.31
C GLY A 189 4.47 -3.94 -8.17
N ALA A 190 5.32 -2.92 -8.26
CA ALA A 190 4.90 -1.54 -8.30
C ALA A 190 3.99 -1.24 -9.51
N GLN A 191 4.37 -1.72 -10.69
CA GLN A 191 3.58 -1.53 -11.92
C GLN A 191 2.19 -2.16 -11.77
N LEU A 192 2.14 -3.42 -11.30
CA LEU A 192 0.88 -4.14 -11.09
C LEU A 192 -0.06 -3.42 -10.10
N VAL A 193 0.46 -2.96 -8.97
CA VAL A 193 -0.37 -2.31 -7.95
C VAL A 193 -0.75 -0.88 -8.32
N SER A 194 0.01 -0.22 -9.19
CA SER A 194 -0.33 1.13 -9.67
C SER A 194 -1.46 1.14 -10.71
N ALA A 195 -1.70 0.00 -11.39
CA ALA A 195 -2.70 -0.15 -12.43
C ALA A 195 -4.05 -0.70 -11.91
N LEU A 196 -4.34 -0.55 -10.61
CA LEU A 196 -5.56 -1.07 -9.96
C LEU A 196 -6.82 -0.30 -10.39
N HIS A 197 -7.35 -0.62 -11.57
CA HIS A 197 -8.63 -0.08 -12.04
C HIS A 197 -9.85 -0.81 -11.47
N THR A 198 -9.66 -2.02 -10.94
CA THR A 198 -10.73 -2.83 -10.35
C THR A 198 -10.21 -3.56 -9.12
N VAL A 199 -10.82 -3.31 -7.97
CA VAL A 199 -10.63 -4.13 -6.78
C VAL A 199 -11.97 -4.80 -6.52
N SER A 200 -12.05 -6.12 -6.66
CA SER A 200 -13.30 -6.83 -6.40
C SER A 200 -13.73 -6.62 -4.95
N SER A 201 -14.97 -6.16 -4.78
CA SER A 201 -15.64 -6.13 -3.48
C SER A 201 -15.66 -7.54 -2.90
N ALA A 202 -15.26 -7.66 -1.63
CA ALA A 202 -15.26 -8.93 -0.90
C ALA A 202 -16.68 -9.42 -0.59
#